data_AF-A0AAI8CMH8-F1
#
_entry.id   AF-A0AAI8CMH8-F1
#
_cell.length_a   1.000
_cell.length_b   1.000
_cell.length_c   1.000
_cell.angle_alpha   90.00
_cell.angle_beta   90.00
_cell.angle_gamma   90.00
#
_symmetry.space_group_name_H-M   'P 1'
#
loop_
_entity.id
_entity.type
_entity.pdbx_description
1 polymer ?
#
loop_
_entity_poly.entity_id
_entity_poly.type
_entity_poly.pdbx_seq_one_letter_code
_entity_poly.pdbx_strand_id
1 'polypeptide(L)'
;MVKVYMNEWFFNMGLLGLQRILEYVGARYEVIDNYLLFDEKVLDKFGEYYFDYFTKVYTDRQLSRMLNRLSKIKSVEDAEGLRNFLTSRSVKNLLDKVSTMIEEKYKNRLSEIVTVFSAKRKSSKKLESDAEEPKVSEACEYLEEILRLVLKEDGLRREIGLTYLRNDFYDNFFGQISFLQKTMASKGFKKHVEVFEKDFVEPVKQLIKEETSDERFFEENSRSRKSKPVHTCMLCKSHKAEVSDDSFFGNFFVPLGMTKVARNFMWNFNVAYPICNLCILVLMCTPAGATKVRDFDSLATIVGSDTQQFGQTDFFAFINVSDNLEKLIEYNNLLRLQSGDEHFFESFVQSAIQYHQQRAKFYLNDIMVFEFLSRYESKKSVIKYTHFDEGTAKFLINEVDEFKKIRSVKHRNAFFSRILFGGSLSDIIYVRLREETVEQKGNAAYDGYKMVILKSLLDLYRKYRGGDGMEEEKRVVFAIVNKAYNSGQELHRVLRNRAAENKIQGVSYRLLNFARAGDKNGFVDSLIRMHVSQSLPVPQIVLDMINESKVDFETLAYAYVSGLLGEQKNNDESIE
;
A
#
# COMPACT_ATOMS: atom_id res chain seq x y z
N MET A 1 8.86 -28.53 -20.99
CA MET A 1 7.92 -27.58 -20.38
C MET A 1 8.09 -27.65 -18.87
N VAL A 2 8.13 -26.51 -18.20
CA VAL A 2 8.27 -26.39 -16.74
C VAL A 2 6.92 -25.99 -16.15
N LYS A 3 6.49 -26.69 -15.10
CA LYS A 3 5.19 -26.50 -14.45
C LYS A 3 5.37 -25.95 -13.03
N VAL A 4 4.67 -24.87 -12.69
CA VAL A 4 4.74 -24.25 -11.36
C VAL A 4 3.33 -24.02 -10.82
N TYR A 5 2.98 -24.72 -9.74
CA TYR A 5 1.67 -24.62 -9.08
C TYR A 5 1.61 -23.46 -8.09
N MET A 6 0.41 -22.90 -7.92
CA MET A 6 0.08 -22.01 -6.82
C MET A 6 0.32 -22.68 -5.45
N ASN A 7 0.60 -21.85 -4.45
CA ASN A 7 0.84 -22.25 -3.07
C ASN A 7 0.39 -21.12 -2.12
N GLU A 8 1.21 -20.77 -1.13
CA GLU A 8 0.97 -19.65 -0.22
C GLU A 8 1.16 -18.27 -0.89
N TRP A 9 0.68 -17.22 -0.23
CA TRP A 9 0.55 -15.87 -0.77
C TRP A 9 1.85 -15.27 -1.37
N PHE A 10 2.99 -15.45 -0.71
CA PHE A 10 4.25 -14.88 -1.15
C PHE A 10 4.83 -15.65 -2.35
N PHE A 11 4.69 -16.98 -2.36
CA PHE A 11 4.98 -17.80 -3.53
C PHE A 11 4.07 -17.45 -4.71
N ASN A 12 2.77 -17.27 -4.48
CA ASN A 12 1.82 -16.84 -5.51
C ASN A 12 2.15 -15.45 -6.06
N MET A 13 2.67 -14.56 -5.22
CA MET A 13 3.20 -13.26 -5.67
C MET A 13 4.43 -13.44 -6.56
N GLY A 14 5.32 -14.38 -6.23
CA GLY A 14 6.43 -14.78 -7.10
C GLY A 14 5.95 -15.36 -8.42
N LEU A 15 4.93 -16.22 -8.41
CA LEU A 15 4.34 -16.85 -9.59
C LEU A 15 3.71 -15.82 -10.54
N LEU A 16 2.95 -14.87 -9.99
CA LEU A 16 2.44 -13.71 -10.73
C LEU A 16 3.59 -12.87 -11.29
N GLY A 17 4.64 -12.65 -10.51
CA GLY A 17 5.82 -11.94 -10.96
C GLY A 17 6.53 -12.62 -12.13
N LEU A 18 6.66 -13.94 -12.07
CA LEU A 18 7.20 -14.75 -13.15
C LEU A 18 6.33 -14.60 -14.41
N GLN A 19 5.00 -14.76 -14.28
CA GLN A 19 4.06 -14.57 -15.39
C GLN A 19 4.24 -13.20 -16.06
N ARG A 20 4.35 -12.12 -15.28
CA ARG A 20 4.56 -10.76 -15.81
C ARG A 20 5.88 -10.58 -16.55
N ILE A 21 6.95 -11.22 -16.08
CA ILE A 21 8.25 -11.20 -16.77
C ILE A 21 8.15 -11.96 -18.10
N LEU A 22 7.51 -13.13 -18.11
CA LEU A 22 7.29 -13.92 -19.33
C LEU A 22 6.44 -13.15 -20.35
N GLU A 23 5.35 -12.52 -19.89
CA GLU A 23 4.47 -11.69 -20.70
C GLU A 23 5.22 -10.49 -21.31
N TYR A 24 6.03 -9.80 -20.51
CA TYR A 24 6.82 -8.65 -20.96
C TYR A 24 7.77 -8.99 -22.11
N VAL A 25 8.41 -10.16 -22.08
CA VAL A 25 9.35 -10.57 -23.12
C VAL A 25 8.69 -11.34 -24.27
N GLY A 26 7.37 -11.52 -24.24
CA GLY A 26 6.63 -12.29 -25.24
C GLY A 26 6.99 -13.78 -25.24
N ALA A 27 7.44 -14.33 -24.11
CA ALA A 27 7.72 -15.76 -24.00
C ALA A 27 6.42 -16.57 -24.05
N ARG A 28 6.50 -17.79 -24.60
CA ARG A 28 5.37 -18.71 -24.60
C ARG A 28 5.13 -19.27 -23.20
N TYR A 29 3.96 -19.00 -22.64
CA TYR A 29 3.46 -19.60 -21.41
C TYR A 29 1.96 -19.88 -21.52
N GLU A 30 1.47 -20.77 -20.67
CA GLU A 30 0.04 -21.11 -20.55
C GLU A 30 -0.33 -21.05 -19.06
N VAL A 31 -1.47 -20.43 -18.77
CA VAL A 31 -2.10 -20.44 -17.45
C VAL A 31 -3.19 -21.51 -17.49
N ILE A 32 -3.11 -22.49 -16.61
CA ILE A 32 -4.06 -23.60 -16.59
C ILE A 32 -4.42 -23.87 -15.13
N ASP A 33 -5.69 -23.65 -14.78
CA ASP A 33 -6.21 -23.85 -13.44
C ASP A 33 -5.31 -23.18 -12.37
N ASN A 34 -4.67 -23.96 -11.50
CA ASN A 34 -3.83 -23.46 -10.42
C ASN A 34 -2.33 -23.48 -10.75
N TYR A 35 -1.91 -23.53 -12.02
CA TYR A 35 -0.49 -23.55 -12.39
C TYR A 35 -0.14 -22.74 -13.64
N LEU A 36 1.13 -22.34 -13.68
CA LEU A 36 1.79 -21.73 -14.84
C LEU A 36 2.65 -22.78 -15.55
N LEU A 37 2.56 -22.85 -16.87
CA LEU A 37 3.36 -23.72 -17.72
C LEU A 37 4.20 -22.86 -18.68
N PHE A 38 5.51 -23.07 -18.76
CA PHE A 38 6.38 -22.32 -19.68
C PHE A 38 7.47 -23.21 -20.32
N ASP A 39 8.04 -22.75 -21.44
CA ASP A 39 9.14 -23.47 -22.11
C ASP A 39 10.45 -23.32 -21.31
N GLU A 40 11.16 -24.43 -21.10
CA GLU A 40 12.45 -24.45 -20.40
C GLU A 40 13.49 -23.54 -21.09
N LYS A 41 13.39 -23.37 -22.42
CA LYS A 41 14.28 -22.49 -23.20
C LYS A 41 14.28 -21.04 -22.72
N VAL A 42 13.23 -20.61 -22.01
CA VAL A 42 13.19 -19.29 -21.39
C VAL A 42 14.36 -19.10 -20.41
N LEU A 43 14.81 -20.18 -19.75
CA LEU A 43 15.93 -20.15 -18.81
C LEU A 43 17.25 -19.77 -19.47
N ASP A 44 17.40 -19.87 -20.79
CA ASP A 44 18.65 -19.52 -21.49
C ASP A 44 18.99 -18.02 -21.43
N LYS A 45 17.98 -17.17 -21.22
CA LYS A 45 18.13 -15.71 -21.14
C LYS A 45 17.36 -15.10 -19.97
N PHE A 46 16.96 -15.91 -18.99
CA PHE A 46 16.03 -15.46 -17.96
C PHE A 46 16.58 -14.33 -17.09
N GLY A 47 17.88 -14.31 -16.81
CA GLY A 47 18.53 -13.22 -16.10
C GLY A 47 18.45 -11.90 -16.86
N GLU A 48 18.61 -11.91 -18.19
CA GLU A 48 18.40 -10.71 -19.01
C GLU A 48 16.93 -10.27 -18.98
N TYR A 49 15.99 -11.21 -19.17
CA TYR A 49 14.55 -10.95 -19.10
C TYR A 49 14.12 -10.34 -17.76
N TYR A 50 14.65 -10.89 -16.66
CA TYR A 50 14.40 -10.43 -15.30
C TYR A 50 14.83 -8.96 -15.13
N PHE A 51 16.08 -8.64 -15.43
CA PHE A 51 16.58 -7.27 -15.24
C PHE A 51 15.99 -6.28 -16.26
N ASP A 52 15.69 -6.70 -17.48
CA ASP A 52 15.01 -5.84 -18.45
C ASP A 52 13.61 -5.44 -17.99
N TYR A 53 12.82 -6.39 -17.51
CA TYR A 53 11.51 -6.11 -16.93
C TYR A 53 11.61 -5.07 -15.82
N PHE A 54 12.48 -5.30 -14.84
CA PHE A 54 12.59 -4.45 -13.67
C PHE A 54 13.17 -3.07 -14.00
N THR A 55 14.23 -3.00 -14.79
CA THR A 55 14.81 -1.70 -15.19
C THR A 55 13.83 -0.88 -16.02
N LYS A 56 13.01 -1.50 -16.89
CA LYS A 56 11.92 -0.82 -17.60
C LYS A 56 10.87 -0.27 -16.63
N VAL A 57 10.26 -1.15 -15.82
CA VAL A 57 9.13 -0.78 -14.94
C VAL A 57 9.51 0.32 -13.95
N TYR A 58 10.70 0.23 -13.35
CA TYR A 58 11.15 1.20 -12.37
C TYR A 58 11.54 2.53 -13.02
N THR A 59 12.24 2.49 -14.14
CA THR A 59 12.66 3.71 -14.85
C THR A 59 11.44 4.47 -15.37
N ASP A 60 10.50 3.79 -16.04
CA ASP A 60 9.27 4.39 -16.54
C ASP A 60 8.50 5.10 -15.41
N ARG A 61 8.33 4.44 -14.27
CA ARG A 61 7.61 4.99 -13.12
C ARG A 61 8.28 6.24 -12.57
N GLN A 62 9.59 6.21 -12.36
CA GLN A 62 10.32 7.33 -11.79
C GLN A 62 10.36 8.52 -12.76
N LEU A 63 10.68 8.27 -14.03
CA LEU A 63 10.81 9.32 -15.03
C LEU A 63 9.46 9.93 -15.40
N SER A 64 8.38 9.14 -15.46
CA SER A 64 7.03 9.70 -15.67
C SER A 64 6.62 10.68 -14.56
N ARG A 65 6.98 10.39 -13.30
CA ARG A 65 6.76 11.32 -12.18
C ARG A 65 7.59 12.59 -12.32
N MET A 66 8.84 12.47 -12.75
CA MET A 66 9.72 13.63 -12.98
C MET A 66 9.22 14.50 -14.13
N LEU A 67 8.81 13.88 -15.26
CA LEU A 67 8.22 14.56 -16.41
C LEU A 67 6.96 15.33 -16.02
N ASN A 68 6.04 14.71 -15.25
CA ASN A 68 4.84 15.39 -14.77
C ASN A 68 5.13 16.55 -13.80
N ARG A 69 6.26 16.52 -13.08
CA ARG A 69 6.69 17.65 -12.24
C ARG A 69 7.26 18.78 -13.10
N LEU A 70 8.09 18.45 -14.08
CA LEU A 70 8.64 19.43 -15.03
C LEU A 70 7.54 20.11 -15.83
N SER A 71 6.54 19.37 -16.32
CA SER A 71 5.42 19.96 -17.07
C SER A 71 4.64 20.99 -16.24
N LYS A 72 4.42 20.71 -14.95
CA LYS A 72 3.79 21.66 -14.01
C LYS A 72 4.67 22.90 -13.82
N ILE A 73 5.95 22.72 -13.53
CA ILE A 73 6.91 23.82 -13.35
C ILE A 73 6.95 24.72 -14.60
N LYS A 74 7.03 24.10 -15.79
CA LYS A 74 7.00 24.77 -17.09
C LYS A 74 5.72 25.59 -17.28
N SER A 75 4.55 25.02 -16.95
CA SER A 75 3.26 25.68 -17.18
C SER A 75 3.05 26.99 -16.42
N VAL A 76 3.77 27.18 -15.31
CA VAL A 76 3.69 28.38 -14.46
C VAL A 76 5.01 29.15 -14.39
N GLU A 77 6.01 28.78 -15.20
CA GLU A 77 7.37 29.37 -15.23
C GLU A 77 8.00 29.49 -13.82
N ASP A 78 7.86 28.44 -13.00
CA ASP A 78 8.29 28.43 -11.59
C ASP A 78 9.79 28.12 -11.40
N ALA A 79 10.61 29.16 -11.34
CA ALA A 79 12.06 29.05 -11.14
C ALA A 79 12.44 28.38 -9.80
N GLU A 80 11.69 28.61 -8.72
CA GLU A 80 11.99 28.00 -7.41
C GLU A 80 11.57 26.53 -7.40
N GLY A 81 10.46 26.19 -8.06
CA GLY A 81 10.06 24.81 -8.35
C GLY A 81 11.11 24.03 -9.14
N LEU A 82 11.69 24.64 -10.18
CA LEU A 82 12.79 24.06 -10.96
C LEU A 82 14.03 23.82 -10.09
N ARG A 83 14.39 24.79 -9.26
CA ARG A 83 15.50 24.65 -8.31
C ARG A 83 15.28 23.52 -7.31
N ASN A 84 14.08 23.44 -6.73
CA ASN A 84 13.70 22.35 -5.82
C ASN A 84 13.67 20.99 -6.51
N PHE A 85 13.30 20.95 -7.79
CA PHE A 85 13.38 19.75 -8.62
C PHE A 85 14.84 19.30 -8.79
N LEU A 86 15.72 20.17 -9.27
CA LEU A 86 17.14 19.87 -9.55
C LEU A 86 17.94 19.51 -8.29
N THR A 87 17.62 20.13 -7.16
CA THR A 87 18.33 19.88 -5.88
C THR A 87 17.81 18.66 -5.13
N SER A 88 16.69 18.07 -5.57
CA SER A 88 16.18 16.84 -4.96
C SER A 88 17.15 15.68 -5.16
N ARG A 89 17.41 14.90 -4.09
CA ARG A 89 18.43 13.82 -4.10
C ARG A 89 18.22 12.83 -5.25
N SER A 90 16.98 12.47 -5.55
CA SER A 90 16.65 11.52 -6.63
C SER A 90 16.96 12.07 -8.01
N VAL A 91 16.63 13.34 -8.29
CA VAL A 91 16.93 14.00 -9.58
C VAL A 91 18.43 14.21 -9.71
N LYS A 92 19.09 14.71 -8.66
CA LYS A 92 20.54 14.93 -8.68
C LYS A 92 21.30 13.64 -9.00
N ASN A 93 21.02 12.55 -8.28
CA ASN A 93 21.68 11.27 -8.50
C ASN A 93 21.44 10.72 -9.93
N LEU A 94 20.23 10.91 -10.46
CA LEU A 94 19.90 10.55 -11.84
C LEU A 94 20.75 11.36 -12.83
N LEU A 95 20.72 12.69 -12.73
CA LEU A 95 21.43 13.57 -13.66
C LEU A 95 22.95 13.37 -13.59
N ASP A 96 23.51 13.19 -12.39
CA ASP A 96 24.93 12.88 -12.20
C ASP A 96 25.29 11.59 -12.95
N LYS A 97 24.49 10.52 -12.84
CA LYS A 97 24.73 9.26 -13.54
C LYS A 97 24.55 9.40 -15.06
N VAL A 98 23.47 10.05 -15.50
CA VAL A 98 23.19 10.29 -16.94
C VAL A 98 24.31 11.09 -17.59
N SER A 99 24.85 12.11 -16.90
CA SER A 99 25.94 12.95 -17.40
C SER A 99 27.22 12.18 -17.74
N THR A 100 27.42 11.00 -17.15
CA THR A 100 28.58 10.12 -17.43
C THR A 100 28.40 9.21 -18.65
N MET A 101 27.20 9.16 -19.22
CA MET A 101 26.82 8.17 -20.25
C MET A 101 26.29 8.81 -21.55
N ILE A 102 25.96 10.10 -21.54
CA ILE A 102 25.47 10.84 -22.71
C ILE A 102 26.61 11.53 -23.48
N GLU A 103 26.35 11.91 -24.73
CA GLU A 103 27.29 12.68 -25.56
C GLU A 103 27.66 14.03 -24.94
N GLU A 104 28.88 14.52 -25.21
CA GLU A 104 29.43 15.74 -24.60
C GLU A 104 28.57 16.98 -24.88
N LYS A 105 27.91 17.05 -26.06
CA LYS A 105 26.99 18.14 -26.39
C LYS A 105 25.86 18.25 -25.36
N TYR A 106 25.31 17.11 -24.93
CA TYR A 106 24.19 17.11 -23.99
C TYR A 106 24.66 17.47 -22.58
N LYS A 107 25.85 16.98 -22.23
CA LYS A 107 26.47 17.20 -20.92
C LYS A 107 26.79 18.67 -20.67
N ASN A 108 27.34 19.38 -21.66
CA ASN A 108 27.67 20.79 -21.53
C ASN A 108 26.42 21.63 -21.23
N ARG A 109 25.35 21.48 -22.03
CA ARG A 109 24.11 22.22 -21.82
C ARG A 109 23.39 21.81 -20.52
N LEU A 110 23.45 20.53 -20.13
CA LEU A 110 22.92 20.08 -18.84
C LEU A 110 23.67 20.75 -17.68
N SER A 111 25.00 20.81 -17.75
CA SER A 111 25.83 21.42 -16.71
C SER A 111 25.56 22.91 -16.55
N GLU A 112 25.32 23.61 -17.66
CA GLU A 112 24.92 25.02 -17.68
C GLU A 112 23.59 25.22 -16.94
N ILE A 113 22.53 24.48 -17.33
CA ILE A 113 21.20 24.55 -16.71
C ILE A 113 21.27 24.24 -15.21
N VAL A 114 21.97 23.17 -14.83
CA VAL A 114 22.11 22.79 -13.42
C VAL A 114 22.83 23.90 -12.66
N THR A 115 23.90 24.48 -13.21
CA THR A 115 24.66 25.56 -12.53
C THR A 115 23.81 26.80 -12.31
N VAL A 116 23.06 27.23 -13.32
CA VAL A 116 22.19 28.42 -13.27
C VAL A 116 21.06 28.23 -12.25
N PHE A 117 20.33 27.12 -12.30
CA PHE A 117 19.12 26.94 -11.51
C PHE A 117 19.32 26.25 -10.15
N SER A 118 20.45 25.58 -9.90
CA SER A 118 20.72 24.96 -8.59
C SER A 118 21.44 25.89 -7.60
N ALA A 119 22.04 27.00 -8.06
CA ALA A 119 22.72 27.95 -7.21
C ALA A 119 21.78 28.56 -6.17
N LYS A 120 22.21 28.65 -4.90
CA LYS A 120 21.53 29.48 -3.90
C LYS A 120 21.58 30.92 -4.41
N ARG A 121 20.45 31.54 -4.74
CA ARG A 121 20.34 33.00 -4.84
C ARG A 121 20.71 33.59 -3.47
N LYS A 122 22.00 33.78 -3.20
CA LYS A 122 22.46 34.79 -2.26
C LYS A 122 22.09 36.11 -2.92
N SER A 123 21.37 36.93 -2.17
CA SER A 123 21.15 38.35 -2.44
C SER A 123 22.29 38.96 -3.27
N SER A 124 21.95 39.36 -4.50
CA SER A 124 22.62 40.40 -5.29
C SER A 124 24.15 40.47 -5.14
N LYS A 125 24.87 39.64 -5.90
CA LYS A 125 26.11 40.10 -6.53
C LYS A 125 26.02 39.75 -8.01
N LYS A 126 25.95 40.79 -8.84
CA LYS A 126 26.06 40.75 -10.30
C LYS A 126 27.14 39.72 -10.69
N LEU A 127 26.74 38.65 -11.35
CA LEU A 127 27.65 37.99 -12.28
C LEU A 127 27.62 38.84 -13.55
N GLU A 128 28.74 39.49 -13.82
CA GLU A 128 29.03 40.05 -15.14
C GLU A 128 29.40 38.88 -16.06
N SER A 129 28.44 38.46 -16.87
CA SER A 129 28.69 37.79 -18.15
C SER A 129 27.47 37.98 -19.05
N ASP A 130 27.67 38.51 -20.25
CA ASP A 130 26.66 38.81 -21.27
C ASP A 130 25.98 37.56 -21.88
N ALA A 131 25.86 36.47 -21.14
CA ALA A 131 25.10 35.28 -21.54
C ALA A 131 23.64 35.45 -21.08
N GLU A 132 22.72 35.38 -22.04
CA GLU A 132 21.29 35.41 -21.78
C GLU A 132 20.92 34.20 -20.90
N GLU A 133 20.45 34.42 -19.67
CA GLU A 133 20.08 33.34 -18.75
C GLU A 133 18.98 32.48 -19.41
N PRO A 134 19.13 31.13 -19.45
CA PRO A 134 18.13 30.27 -20.07
C PRO A 134 16.78 30.42 -19.36
N LYS A 135 15.69 30.52 -20.12
CA LYS A 135 14.34 30.60 -19.56
C LYS A 135 13.97 29.30 -18.83
N VAL A 136 13.09 29.39 -17.84
CA VAL A 136 12.61 28.21 -17.09
C VAL A 136 11.96 27.19 -18.02
N SER A 137 11.15 27.65 -18.99
CA SER A 137 10.59 26.81 -20.04
C SER A 137 11.63 26.06 -20.87
N GLU A 138 12.67 26.75 -21.36
CA GLU A 138 13.76 26.13 -22.14
C GLU A 138 14.55 25.11 -21.31
N ALA A 139 14.83 25.43 -20.05
CA ALA A 139 15.48 24.51 -19.12
C ALA A 139 14.62 23.25 -18.87
N CYS A 140 13.31 23.42 -18.68
CA CYS A 140 12.39 22.30 -18.52
C CYS A 140 12.31 21.43 -19.77
N GLU A 141 12.22 22.02 -20.97
CA GLU A 141 12.20 21.30 -22.24
C GLU A 141 13.46 20.46 -22.44
N TYR A 142 14.61 21.04 -22.14
CA TYR A 142 15.88 20.33 -22.25
C TYR A 142 15.99 19.18 -21.24
N LEU A 143 15.54 19.38 -20.00
CA LEU A 143 15.48 18.30 -19.00
C LEU A 143 14.50 17.20 -19.45
N GLU A 144 13.34 17.54 -20.00
CA GLU A 144 12.41 16.57 -20.58
C GLU A 144 13.05 15.76 -21.71
N GLU A 145 13.85 16.39 -22.57
CA GLU A 145 14.60 15.72 -23.63
C GLU A 145 15.59 14.68 -23.05
N ILE A 146 16.37 15.07 -22.05
CA ILE A 146 17.29 14.15 -21.35
C ILE A 146 16.54 12.97 -20.72
N LEU A 147 15.40 13.21 -20.05
CA LEU A 147 14.62 12.13 -19.47
C LEU A 147 14.02 11.21 -20.56
N ARG A 148 13.57 11.76 -21.69
CA ARG A 148 13.08 10.96 -22.83
C ARG A 148 14.20 10.16 -23.50
N LEU A 149 15.42 10.68 -23.54
CA LEU A 149 16.59 9.95 -24.04
C LEU A 149 16.82 8.68 -23.20
N VAL A 150 16.78 8.80 -21.87
CA VAL A 150 16.90 7.65 -20.95
C VAL A 150 15.81 6.61 -21.17
N LEU A 151 14.57 7.02 -21.50
CA LEU A 151 13.49 6.07 -21.78
C LEU A 151 13.65 5.32 -23.12
N LYS A 152 14.23 5.98 -24.13
CA LYS A 152 14.41 5.45 -25.47
C LYS A 152 15.64 4.55 -25.61
N GLU A 153 16.74 4.90 -24.98
CA GLU A 153 18.01 4.18 -25.11
C GLU A 153 18.12 3.07 -24.07
N ASP A 154 18.03 1.81 -24.52
CA ASP A 154 18.05 0.63 -23.65
C ASP A 154 19.30 0.56 -22.75
N GLY A 155 20.47 0.95 -23.28
CA GLY A 155 21.72 0.98 -22.51
C GLY A 155 21.65 1.93 -21.30
N LEU A 156 21.18 3.16 -21.51
CA LEU A 156 20.97 4.10 -20.40
C LEU A 156 19.86 3.62 -19.48
N ARG A 157 18.72 3.18 -20.02
CA ARG A 157 17.58 2.71 -19.23
C ARG A 157 17.98 1.59 -18.27
N ARG A 158 18.76 0.62 -18.77
CA ARG A 158 19.28 -0.51 -17.99
C ARG A 158 20.15 -0.02 -16.84
N GLU A 159 21.15 0.81 -17.12
CA GLU A 159 22.10 1.32 -16.12
C GLU A 159 21.42 2.24 -15.08
N ILE A 160 20.52 3.12 -15.51
CA ILE A 160 19.72 3.97 -14.61
C ILE A 160 18.76 3.12 -13.78
N GLY A 161 18.05 2.18 -14.41
CA GLY A 161 17.07 1.33 -13.75
C GLY A 161 17.65 0.56 -12.57
N LEU A 162 18.88 0.04 -12.69
CA LEU A 162 19.58 -0.67 -11.61
C LEU A 162 19.69 0.17 -10.33
N THR A 163 19.89 1.49 -10.46
CA THR A 163 19.99 2.39 -9.30
C THR A 163 18.68 2.48 -8.52
N TYR A 164 17.54 2.22 -9.16
CA TYR A 164 16.22 2.23 -8.53
C TYR A 164 15.85 0.88 -7.91
N LEU A 165 16.36 -0.23 -8.44
CA LEU A 165 16.01 -1.58 -7.97
C LEU A 165 16.45 -1.81 -6.52
N ARG A 166 17.67 -1.39 -6.20
CA ARG A 166 18.33 -1.73 -4.93
C ARG A 166 17.50 -1.31 -3.71
N ASN A 167 16.91 -0.12 -3.73
CA ASN A 167 16.18 0.41 -2.58
C ASN A 167 14.91 -0.39 -2.24
N ASP A 168 14.12 -0.74 -3.27
CA ASP A 168 12.89 -1.50 -3.04
C ASP A 168 13.22 -2.97 -2.73
N PHE A 169 14.19 -3.56 -3.42
CA PHE A 169 14.51 -4.98 -3.31
C PHE A 169 15.17 -5.33 -1.97
N TYR A 170 16.19 -4.57 -1.57
CA TYR A 170 17.06 -4.89 -0.43
C TYR A 170 16.39 -4.78 0.94
N ASP A 171 15.40 -3.89 1.10
CA ASP A 171 14.72 -3.73 2.40
C ASP A 171 13.39 -4.48 2.46
N ASN A 172 12.69 -4.61 1.31
CA ASN A 172 11.31 -5.07 1.31
C ASN A 172 11.14 -6.54 0.91
N PHE A 173 11.94 -7.04 -0.03
CA PHE A 173 11.74 -8.38 -0.59
C PHE A 173 12.86 -9.32 -0.19
N PHE A 174 14.10 -8.86 -0.32
CA PHE A 174 15.30 -9.63 -0.13
C PHE A 174 16.22 -8.98 0.88
N GLY A 175 17.26 -9.67 1.32
CA GLY A 175 18.33 -9.08 2.11
C GLY A 175 19.61 -8.93 1.28
N GLN A 176 20.72 -9.36 1.86
CA GLN A 176 22.03 -9.38 1.19
C GLN A 176 22.21 -10.59 0.26
N ILE A 177 21.32 -10.75 -0.72
CA ILE A 177 21.49 -11.75 -1.79
C ILE A 177 22.57 -11.31 -2.79
N SER A 178 23.04 -12.23 -3.63
CA SER A 178 24.28 -12.09 -4.39
C SER A 178 24.36 -10.82 -5.25
N PHE A 179 23.32 -10.51 -6.02
CA PHE A 179 23.29 -9.30 -6.86
C PHE A 179 22.95 -8.01 -6.08
N LEU A 180 22.61 -8.09 -4.79
CA LEU A 180 22.35 -6.93 -3.91
C LEU A 180 23.50 -6.62 -2.94
N GLN A 181 24.58 -7.41 -2.98
CA GLN A 181 25.77 -7.17 -2.18
C GLN A 181 26.32 -5.75 -2.39
N LYS A 182 26.99 -5.19 -1.36
CA LYS A 182 27.57 -3.83 -1.45
C LYS A 182 28.60 -3.73 -2.59
N THR A 183 29.33 -4.81 -2.85
CA THR A 183 30.31 -4.93 -3.95
C THR A 183 29.68 -4.87 -5.34
N MET A 184 28.38 -5.14 -5.46
CA MET A 184 27.63 -5.08 -6.71
C MET A 184 27.10 -3.68 -7.02
N ALA A 185 27.07 -2.75 -6.05
CA ALA A 185 26.51 -1.41 -6.22
C ALA A 185 27.17 -0.58 -7.33
N SER A 186 28.46 -0.83 -7.61
CA SER A 186 29.23 -0.12 -8.64
C SER A 186 29.30 -0.87 -9.98
N LYS A 187 28.66 -2.05 -10.08
CA LYS A 187 28.73 -2.89 -11.27
C LYS A 187 27.60 -2.55 -12.24
N GLY A 188 27.85 -2.69 -13.55
CA GLY A 188 26.85 -2.45 -14.58
C GLY A 188 25.87 -3.62 -14.76
N PHE A 189 24.96 -3.47 -15.70
CA PHE A 189 23.87 -4.39 -16.02
C PHE A 189 24.35 -5.82 -16.32
N LYS A 190 25.31 -5.94 -17.24
CA LYS A 190 25.84 -7.26 -17.65
C LYS A 190 26.34 -8.07 -16.45
N LYS A 191 27.01 -7.42 -15.50
CA LYS A 191 27.55 -8.11 -14.33
C LYS A 191 26.48 -8.57 -13.36
N HIS A 192 25.39 -7.81 -13.23
CA HIS A 192 24.22 -8.21 -12.45
C HIS A 192 23.54 -9.43 -13.07
N VAL A 193 23.35 -9.44 -14.40
CA VAL A 193 22.83 -10.59 -15.15
C VAL A 193 23.71 -11.82 -14.92
N GLU A 194 25.04 -11.71 -15.12
CA GLU A 194 25.98 -12.83 -14.91
C GLU A 194 25.87 -13.47 -13.51
N VAL A 195 25.79 -12.63 -12.47
CA VAL A 195 25.68 -13.10 -11.08
C VAL A 195 24.33 -13.76 -10.84
N PHE A 196 23.25 -13.19 -11.35
CA PHE A 196 21.91 -13.75 -11.20
C PHE A 196 21.76 -15.09 -11.95
N GLU A 197 22.23 -15.17 -13.19
CA GLU A 197 22.24 -16.39 -13.99
C GLU A 197 22.95 -17.52 -13.24
N LYS A 198 24.17 -17.24 -12.78
CA LYS A 198 24.98 -18.21 -12.04
C LYS A 198 24.31 -18.70 -10.76
N ASP A 199 23.73 -17.79 -9.97
CA ASP A 199 23.30 -18.11 -8.61
C ASP A 199 21.83 -18.57 -8.53
N PHE A 200 21.00 -18.25 -9.54
CA PHE A 200 19.55 -18.52 -9.51
C PHE A 200 19.00 -19.24 -10.73
N VAL A 201 19.62 -19.14 -11.91
CA VAL A 201 19.07 -19.74 -13.15
C VAL A 201 19.76 -21.06 -13.48
N GLU A 202 21.10 -21.08 -13.49
CA GLU A 202 21.87 -22.32 -13.73
C GLU A 202 21.53 -23.44 -12.74
N PRO A 203 21.30 -23.18 -11.44
CA PRO A 203 20.85 -24.21 -10.51
C PRO A 203 19.47 -24.80 -10.83
N VAL A 204 18.61 -24.07 -11.56
CA VAL A 204 17.32 -24.57 -12.06
C VAL A 204 17.52 -25.45 -13.29
N LYS A 205 18.37 -25.02 -14.24
CA LYS A 205 18.73 -25.85 -15.40
C LYS A 205 19.36 -27.18 -14.98
N GLN A 206 20.23 -27.15 -13.96
CA GLN A 206 20.82 -28.36 -13.41
C GLN A 206 19.75 -29.28 -12.80
N LEU A 207 18.84 -28.73 -11.98
CA LEU A 207 17.73 -29.48 -11.38
C LEU A 207 16.87 -30.17 -12.44
N ILE A 208 16.50 -29.47 -13.51
CA ILE A 208 15.68 -30.03 -14.60
C ILE A 208 16.43 -31.14 -15.35
N LYS A 209 17.72 -30.97 -15.62
CA LYS A 209 18.56 -32.01 -16.26
C LYS A 209 18.65 -33.28 -15.41
N GLU A 210 18.89 -33.13 -14.10
CA GLU A 210 18.98 -34.26 -13.18
C GLU A 210 17.65 -35.03 -13.03
N GLU A 211 16.51 -34.35 -13.16
CA GLU A 211 15.19 -34.97 -13.08
C GLU A 211 14.73 -35.60 -14.41
N THR A 212 15.29 -35.18 -15.54
CA THR A 212 14.95 -35.69 -16.89
C THR A 212 15.87 -36.82 -17.36
N SER A 213 17.10 -36.89 -16.84
CA SER A 213 17.96 -38.05 -17.04
C SER A 213 17.40 -39.24 -16.24
N ASP A 214 16.92 -40.28 -16.93
CA ASP A 214 16.46 -41.56 -16.37
C ASP A 214 17.55 -42.36 -15.61
N GLU A 215 18.71 -41.77 -15.37
CA GLU A 215 19.80 -42.38 -14.65
C GLU A 215 19.59 -42.26 -13.13
N ARG A 216 18.96 -43.29 -12.56
CA ARG A 216 19.32 -43.77 -11.22
C ARG A 216 20.76 -44.34 -11.24
N PHE A 217 21.77 -43.54 -11.54
CA PHE A 217 23.20 -43.90 -11.59
C PHE A 217 23.96 -42.56 -11.66
N PHE A 218 24.94 -42.15 -10.84
CA PHE A 218 25.92 -42.84 -10.01
C PHE A 218 26.18 -42.02 -8.73
N GLU A 219 25.86 -42.57 -7.57
CA GLU A 219 26.62 -42.28 -6.35
C GLU A 219 27.92 -43.10 -6.41
N GLU A 220 28.91 -42.64 -7.17
CA GLU A 220 30.31 -43.07 -7.00
C GLU A 220 31.19 -42.23 -7.93
N ASN A 221 31.44 -40.95 -7.60
CA ASN A 221 32.71 -40.24 -7.88
C ASN A 221 32.70 -38.75 -7.50
N SER A 222 32.28 -38.42 -6.27
CA SER A 222 32.69 -37.13 -5.67
C SER A 222 32.76 -37.22 -4.15
N ARG A 223 33.68 -38.06 -3.63
CA ARG A 223 34.12 -38.03 -2.22
C ARG A 223 34.94 -36.77 -1.88
N SER A 224 34.51 -35.59 -2.32
CA SER A 224 35.22 -34.33 -2.06
C SER A 224 34.30 -33.11 -1.93
N ARG A 225 33.28 -33.23 -1.09
CA ARG A 225 32.67 -32.19 -0.23
C ARG A 225 31.57 -32.90 0.55
N LYS A 226 31.42 -32.64 1.85
CA LYS A 226 30.32 -33.21 2.66
C LYS A 226 29.01 -33.00 1.88
N SER A 227 28.43 -34.07 1.32
CA SER A 227 27.21 -33.98 0.52
C SER A 227 26.12 -33.45 1.44
N LYS A 228 25.55 -32.29 1.12
CA LYS A 228 24.45 -31.76 1.91
C LYS A 228 23.27 -32.72 1.84
N PRO A 229 22.50 -32.89 2.92
CA PRO A 229 21.33 -33.74 2.88
C PRO A 229 20.31 -33.17 1.88
N VAL A 230 19.76 -34.04 1.04
CA VAL A 230 18.78 -33.72 0.01
C VAL A 230 17.41 -34.19 0.49
N HIS A 231 16.41 -33.32 0.41
CA HIS A 231 15.04 -33.58 0.82
C HIS A 231 14.07 -33.13 -0.28
N THR A 232 12.81 -33.54 -0.17
CA THR A 232 11.75 -33.00 -1.01
C THR A 232 11.51 -31.53 -0.66
N CYS A 233 11.40 -30.67 -1.67
CA CYS A 233 11.12 -29.26 -1.50
C CYS A 233 9.85 -29.04 -0.68
N MET A 234 9.93 -28.17 0.33
CA MET A 234 8.80 -27.89 1.22
C MET A 234 7.71 -27.03 0.60
N LEU A 235 8.00 -26.29 -0.46
CA LEU A 235 7.02 -25.47 -1.18
C LEU A 235 6.27 -26.30 -2.23
N CYS A 236 6.94 -26.78 -3.28
CA CYS A 236 6.26 -27.48 -4.38
C CYS A 236 6.01 -28.97 -4.13
N LYS A 237 6.62 -29.56 -3.09
CA LYS A 237 6.55 -31.00 -2.77
C LYS A 237 6.95 -31.95 -3.92
N SER A 238 7.59 -31.42 -4.96
CA SER A 238 7.84 -32.15 -6.23
C SER A 238 9.33 -32.34 -6.49
N HIS A 239 10.14 -31.30 -6.29
CA HIS A 239 11.55 -31.30 -6.66
C HIS A 239 12.49 -31.62 -5.49
N LYS A 240 13.70 -32.09 -5.82
CA LYS A 240 14.80 -32.23 -4.85
C LYS A 240 15.28 -30.86 -4.37
N ALA A 241 15.66 -30.78 -3.10
CA ALA A 241 16.14 -29.56 -2.46
C ALA A 241 17.26 -29.88 -1.47
N GLU A 242 18.40 -29.19 -1.62
CA GLU A 242 19.46 -29.24 -0.62
C GLU A 242 19.02 -28.55 0.67
N VAL A 243 19.28 -29.17 1.82
CA VAL A 243 19.14 -28.48 3.10
C VAL A 243 20.36 -27.60 3.29
N SER A 244 20.12 -26.30 3.36
CA SER A 244 21.09 -25.36 3.91
C SER A 244 20.62 -24.86 5.27
N ASP A 245 21.54 -24.68 6.20
CA ASP A 245 21.30 -24.03 7.49
C ASP A 245 20.85 -22.56 7.35
N ASP A 246 20.72 -22.06 6.11
CA ASP A 246 20.37 -20.68 5.74
C ASP A 246 19.11 -20.58 4.85
N SER A 247 18.40 -21.69 4.59
CA SER A 247 17.35 -21.80 3.56
C SER A 247 16.17 -20.83 3.70
N PHE A 248 15.92 -20.27 4.89
CA PHE A 248 14.81 -19.35 5.18
C PHE A 248 15.14 -18.29 6.24
N PHE A 249 16.40 -17.87 6.30
CA PHE A 249 16.82 -16.80 7.19
C PHE A 249 16.76 -15.49 6.44
N GLY A 250 16.39 -14.40 7.12
CA GLY A 250 16.01 -13.09 6.52
C GLY A 250 17.01 -12.42 5.57
N ASN A 251 18.11 -13.06 5.22
CA ASN A 251 19.05 -12.66 4.17
C ASN A 251 18.49 -12.91 2.75
N PHE A 252 17.60 -13.90 2.56
CA PHE A 252 17.04 -14.23 1.23
C PHE A 252 15.69 -13.56 0.96
N PHE A 253 14.66 -13.88 1.76
CA PHE A 253 13.31 -13.34 1.59
C PHE A 253 12.85 -12.68 2.89
N VAL A 254 12.90 -11.35 2.98
CA VAL A 254 12.71 -10.61 4.24
C VAL A 254 11.30 -10.74 4.82
N PRO A 255 10.21 -10.69 4.02
CA PRO A 255 8.86 -10.84 4.57
C PRO A 255 8.64 -12.21 5.23
N LEU A 256 9.31 -13.24 4.73
CA LEU A 256 9.24 -14.61 5.27
C LEU A 256 10.41 -14.95 6.21
N GLY A 257 11.34 -14.01 6.38
CA GLY A 257 12.63 -14.25 6.98
C GLY A 257 12.55 -14.38 8.49
N MET A 258 13.08 -15.49 9.02
CA MET A 258 13.23 -15.67 10.47
C MET A 258 14.70 -15.55 10.89
N THR A 259 14.95 -15.26 12.17
CA THR A 259 16.32 -15.27 12.71
C THR A 259 16.64 -16.65 13.28
N LYS A 260 17.92 -17.04 13.29
CA LYS A 260 18.40 -18.31 13.90
C LYS A 260 18.08 -18.44 15.39
N VAL A 261 17.73 -17.35 16.05
CA VAL A 261 17.35 -17.29 17.47
C VAL A 261 15.88 -17.71 17.67
N ALA A 262 15.01 -17.49 16.67
CA ALA A 262 13.59 -17.75 16.73
C ALA A 262 13.21 -19.23 16.49
N ARG A 263 14.06 -20.19 16.91
CA ARG A 263 13.83 -21.63 16.65
C ARG A 263 12.55 -22.15 17.31
N ASN A 264 12.12 -21.51 18.40
CA ASN A 264 10.89 -21.84 19.12
C ASN A 264 9.61 -21.65 18.29
N PHE A 265 9.67 -20.92 17.18
CA PHE A 265 8.57 -20.77 16.23
C PHE A 265 8.55 -21.88 15.16
N MET A 266 9.59 -22.71 15.09
CA MET A 266 9.67 -23.82 14.13
C MET A 266 9.22 -25.13 14.75
N TRP A 267 8.61 -25.99 13.94
CA TRP A 267 8.19 -27.32 14.36
C TRP A 267 9.39 -28.10 14.93
N ASN A 268 9.26 -28.55 16.18
CA ASN A 268 10.30 -29.27 16.90
C ASN A 268 11.67 -28.56 16.91
N PHE A 269 11.69 -27.22 16.93
CA PHE A 269 12.89 -26.40 16.88
C PHE A 269 13.79 -26.64 15.65
N ASN A 270 13.27 -27.32 14.62
CA ASN A 270 14.02 -27.63 13.41
C ASN A 270 13.93 -26.46 12.42
N VAL A 271 15.07 -25.83 12.16
CA VAL A 271 15.16 -24.70 11.24
C VAL A 271 15.42 -25.10 9.79
N ALA A 272 15.56 -26.40 9.52
CA ALA A 272 15.71 -26.90 8.16
C ALA A 272 14.40 -26.72 7.40
N TYR A 273 14.43 -25.89 6.35
CA TYR A 273 13.30 -25.69 5.45
C TYR A 273 13.79 -25.81 4.00
N PRO A 274 13.94 -27.03 3.47
CA PRO A 274 14.54 -27.25 2.15
C PRO A 274 13.63 -26.73 1.04
N ILE A 275 14.18 -25.87 0.16
CA ILE A 275 13.49 -25.31 -1.00
C ILE A 275 14.30 -25.60 -2.26
N CYS A 276 13.66 -26.05 -3.33
CA CYS A 276 14.36 -26.31 -4.59
C CYS A 276 14.69 -25.01 -5.33
N ASN A 277 15.66 -25.08 -6.23
CA ASN A 277 16.11 -23.92 -7.00
C ASN A 277 14.99 -23.32 -7.86
N LEU A 278 14.06 -24.12 -8.39
CA LEU A 278 12.92 -23.61 -9.16
C LEU A 278 12.02 -22.71 -8.29
N CYS A 279 11.70 -23.16 -7.07
CA CYS A 279 10.90 -22.35 -6.15
C CYS A 279 11.65 -21.09 -5.70
N ILE A 280 12.98 -21.14 -5.52
CA ILE A 280 13.80 -19.96 -5.23
C ILE A 280 13.72 -18.96 -6.38
N LEU A 281 13.83 -19.41 -7.64
CA LEU A 281 13.72 -18.55 -8.82
C LEU A 281 12.34 -17.88 -8.92
N VAL A 282 11.26 -18.62 -8.62
CA VAL A 282 9.91 -18.05 -8.56
C VAL A 282 9.81 -16.98 -7.47
N LEU A 283 10.35 -17.23 -6.28
CA LEU A 283 10.37 -16.25 -5.20
C LEU A 283 11.21 -15.00 -5.52
N MET A 284 12.26 -15.12 -6.33
CA MET A 284 13.00 -13.95 -6.84
C MET A 284 12.12 -13.05 -7.72
N CYS A 285 11.01 -13.56 -8.26
CA CYS A 285 10.08 -12.76 -9.05
C CYS A 285 9.05 -12.00 -8.21
N THR A 286 9.03 -12.16 -6.88
CA THR A 286 8.06 -11.50 -5.97
C THR A 286 7.92 -9.98 -6.16
N PRO A 287 8.99 -9.19 -6.41
CA PRO A 287 8.82 -7.74 -6.61
C PRO A 287 7.99 -7.39 -7.84
N ALA A 288 7.91 -8.28 -8.85
CA ALA A 288 7.10 -8.07 -10.04
C ALA A 288 5.61 -8.38 -9.79
N GLY A 289 5.30 -9.23 -8.82
CA GLY A 289 3.93 -9.55 -8.42
C GLY A 289 3.30 -8.51 -7.50
N ALA A 290 4.11 -7.85 -6.67
CA ALA A 290 3.65 -6.85 -5.71
C ALA A 290 3.22 -5.51 -6.35
N THR A 291 2.25 -4.86 -5.73
CA THR A 291 1.81 -3.50 -6.09
C THR A 291 2.23 -2.52 -5.00
N LYS A 292 2.99 -1.47 -5.35
CA LYS A 292 3.42 -0.46 -4.38
C LYS A 292 2.27 0.50 -4.07
N VAL A 293 1.95 0.69 -2.79
CA VAL A 293 0.80 1.46 -2.29
C VAL A 293 1.24 2.40 -1.17
N ARG A 294 0.48 3.47 -0.89
CA ARG A 294 0.75 4.35 0.25
C ARG A 294 0.12 3.76 1.52
N ASP A 295 0.79 3.87 2.66
CA ASP A 295 0.18 3.53 3.96
C ASP A 295 -0.95 4.51 4.31
N PHE A 296 -2.12 3.96 4.60
CA PHE A 296 -3.28 4.73 5.06
C PHE A 296 -3.70 4.39 6.51
N ASP A 297 -3.03 3.44 7.18
CA ASP A 297 -3.45 2.91 8.50
C ASP A 297 -2.86 3.69 9.69
N SER A 298 -1.69 4.31 9.49
CA SER A 298 -0.97 4.94 10.59
C SER A 298 -1.72 6.16 11.16
N LEU A 299 -2.27 6.02 12.38
CA LEU A 299 -2.78 7.13 13.21
C LEU A 299 -1.75 8.25 13.36
N ALA A 300 -0.44 7.94 13.31
CA ALA A 300 0.64 8.93 13.31
C ALA A 300 0.62 9.82 12.06
N THR A 301 0.20 9.29 10.91
CA THR A 301 -0.07 10.04 9.68
C THR A 301 -1.33 10.90 9.82
N ILE A 302 -2.30 10.48 10.65
CA ILE A 302 -3.55 11.20 10.91
C ILE A 302 -3.35 12.40 11.84
N VAL A 303 -2.67 12.20 12.97
CA VAL A 303 -2.56 13.20 14.06
C VAL A 303 -1.44 14.22 13.86
N GLY A 304 -0.57 14.06 12.85
CA GLY A 304 0.46 15.06 12.54
C GLY A 304 1.51 15.17 13.64
N SER A 305 2.08 14.04 14.09
CA SER A 305 3.35 14.14 14.83
C SER A 305 4.42 14.58 13.84
N ASP A 306 4.87 15.83 13.96
CA ASP A 306 6.00 16.46 13.24
C ASP A 306 7.35 15.75 13.43
N THR A 307 7.36 14.53 13.97
CA THR A 307 8.45 13.60 13.70
C THR A 307 8.34 13.16 12.25
N GLN A 308 8.99 13.93 11.37
CA GLN A 308 9.38 13.58 10.00
C GLN A 308 10.14 12.23 9.87
N GLN A 309 10.17 11.37 10.90
CA GLN A 309 10.78 10.05 10.90
C GLN A 309 9.89 8.95 10.31
N PHE A 310 8.57 9.19 10.19
CA PHE A 310 7.64 8.29 9.49
C PHE A 310 6.82 9.05 8.42
N GLY A 311 7.52 9.80 7.57
CA GLY A 311 6.95 10.26 6.30
C GLY A 311 6.38 9.08 5.51
N GLN A 312 5.29 9.35 4.77
CA GLN A 312 4.62 8.43 3.83
C GLN A 312 5.40 7.14 3.56
N THR A 313 5.11 6.08 4.31
CA THR A 313 5.74 4.79 4.10
C THR A 313 4.99 4.08 2.98
N ASP A 314 5.69 3.78 1.89
CA ASP A 314 5.13 2.95 0.83
C ASP A 314 5.10 1.49 1.31
N PHE A 315 3.92 0.87 1.28
CA PHE A 315 3.73 -0.57 1.49
C PHE A 315 3.69 -1.29 0.14
N PHE A 316 3.73 -2.61 0.19
CA PHE A 316 3.47 -3.49 -0.94
C PHE A 316 2.20 -4.28 -0.70
N ALA A 317 1.23 -4.12 -1.59
CA ALA A 317 -0.05 -4.81 -1.56
C ALA A 317 -0.07 -5.99 -2.55
N PHE A 318 -0.81 -7.03 -2.18
CA PHE A 318 -1.05 -8.22 -3.01
C PHE A 318 -2.39 -8.85 -2.66
N ILE A 319 -3.13 -9.30 -3.68
CA ILE A 319 -4.36 -10.08 -3.49
C ILE A 319 -4.04 -11.55 -3.70
N ASN A 320 -4.21 -12.36 -2.67
CA ASN A 320 -4.11 -13.81 -2.80
C ASN A 320 -5.50 -14.41 -2.99
N VAL A 321 -5.61 -15.40 -3.87
CA VAL A 321 -6.86 -16.11 -4.18
C VAL A 321 -6.60 -17.61 -4.10
N SER A 322 -7.54 -18.37 -3.56
CA SER A 322 -7.42 -19.83 -3.39
C SER A 322 -7.97 -20.67 -4.55
N ASP A 323 -8.67 -20.03 -5.50
CA ASP A 323 -9.37 -20.69 -6.61
C ASP A 323 -8.40 -21.11 -7.73
N ASN A 324 -7.95 -20.17 -8.56
CA ASN A 324 -7.09 -20.45 -9.70
C ASN A 324 -6.19 -19.25 -10.07
N LEU A 325 -5.21 -19.49 -10.95
CA LEU A 325 -4.17 -18.54 -11.29
C LEU A 325 -4.69 -17.40 -12.17
N GLU A 326 -5.69 -17.65 -13.02
CA GLU A 326 -6.32 -16.59 -13.84
C GLU A 326 -6.93 -15.51 -12.94
N LYS A 327 -7.74 -15.92 -11.96
CA LYS A 327 -8.33 -14.99 -10.98
C LYS A 327 -7.27 -14.25 -10.19
N LEU A 328 -6.21 -14.93 -9.74
CA LEU A 328 -5.10 -14.30 -9.04
C LEU A 328 -4.47 -13.16 -9.89
N ILE A 329 -4.25 -13.42 -11.18
CA ILE A 329 -3.71 -12.44 -12.13
C ILE A 329 -4.69 -11.26 -12.30
N GLU A 330 -5.97 -11.55 -12.55
CA GLU A 330 -7.03 -10.55 -12.74
C GLU A 330 -7.11 -9.56 -11.56
N TYR A 331 -7.25 -10.07 -10.33
CA TYR A 331 -7.35 -9.22 -9.14
C TYR A 331 -6.11 -8.36 -8.93
N ASN A 332 -4.92 -8.91 -9.12
CA ASN A 332 -3.69 -8.13 -8.94
C ASN A 332 -3.45 -7.14 -10.09
N ASN A 333 -4.05 -7.35 -11.26
CA ASN A 333 -4.05 -6.37 -12.35
C ASN A 333 -5.03 -5.23 -12.05
N LEU A 334 -6.24 -5.53 -11.55
CA LEU A 334 -7.17 -4.51 -11.03
C LEU A 334 -6.52 -3.71 -9.91
N LEU A 335 -5.86 -4.38 -8.97
CA LEU A 335 -5.09 -3.73 -7.90
C LEU A 335 -4.05 -2.77 -8.48
N ARG A 336 -3.20 -3.24 -9.41
CA ARG A 336 -2.14 -2.44 -10.01
C ARG A 336 -2.68 -1.20 -10.74
N LEU A 337 -3.80 -1.32 -11.44
CA LEU A 337 -4.45 -0.20 -12.14
C LEU A 337 -4.90 0.89 -11.17
N GLN A 338 -5.43 0.52 -10.01
CA GLN A 338 -5.94 1.46 -9.02
C GLN A 338 -4.85 2.05 -8.12
N SER A 339 -3.60 1.55 -8.17
CA SER A 339 -2.51 2.00 -7.27
C SER A 339 -2.15 3.49 -7.32
N GLY A 340 -2.56 4.19 -8.39
CA GLY A 340 -2.43 5.64 -8.50
C GLY A 340 -3.60 6.44 -7.91
N ASP A 341 -4.71 5.80 -7.55
CA ASP A 341 -5.89 6.44 -6.98
C ASP A 341 -5.63 6.83 -5.52
N GLU A 342 -6.16 7.98 -5.11
CA GLU A 342 -6.18 8.40 -3.71
C GLU A 342 -7.00 7.43 -2.85
N HIS A 343 -8.00 6.74 -3.41
CA HIS A 343 -8.91 5.79 -2.73
C HIS A 343 -8.65 4.33 -3.09
N PHE A 344 -7.38 3.99 -3.34
CA PHE A 344 -6.89 2.70 -3.84
C PHE A 344 -7.73 1.46 -3.51
N PHE A 345 -7.89 1.10 -2.23
CA PHE A 345 -8.60 -0.13 -1.85
C PHE A 345 -10.10 -0.06 -2.11
N GLU A 346 -10.70 1.11 -1.93
CA GLU A 346 -12.11 1.30 -2.24
C GLU A 346 -12.34 1.15 -3.74
N SER A 347 -11.52 1.79 -4.56
CA SER A 347 -11.59 1.70 -6.03
C SER A 347 -11.32 0.28 -6.54
N PHE A 348 -10.40 -0.44 -5.88
CA PHE A 348 -10.19 -1.87 -6.13
C PHE A 348 -11.46 -2.68 -5.81
N VAL A 349 -12.06 -2.50 -4.63
CA VAL A 349 -13.27 -3.22 -4.22
C VAL A 349 -14.44 -2.91 -5.15
N GLN A 350 -14.64 -1.64 -5.53
CA GLN A 350 -15.66 -1.24 -6.51
C GLN A 350 -15.43 -1.90 -7.87
N SER A 351 -14.18 -1.90 -8.36
CA SER A 351 -13.83 -2.55 -9.64
C SER A 351 -14.06 -4.06 -9.58
N ALA A 352 -13.68 -4.71 -8.47
CA ALA A 352 -13.92 -6.13 -8.25
C ALA A 352 -15.42 -6.48 -8.24
N ILE A 353 -16.25 -5.67 -7.58
CA ILE A 353 -17.70 -5.85 -7.56
C ILE A 353 -18.29 -5.67 -8.96
N GLN A 354 -17.89 -4.61 -9.68
CA GLN A 354 -18.38 -4.32 -11.03
C GLN A 354 -17.97 -5.40 -12.05
N TYR A 355 -16.77 -5.96 -11.91
CA TYR A 355 -16.28 -6.99 -12.80
C TYR A 355 -17.01 -8.34 -12.59
N HIS A 356 -17.43 -8.64 -11.35
CA HIS A 356 -18.03 -9.92 -10.97
C HIS A 356 -19.52 -9.87 -10.59
N GLN A 357 -20.27 -8.86 -11.06
CA GLN A 357 -21.64 -8.49 -10.62
C GLN A 357 -22.60 -9.63 -10.23
N GLN A 358 -22.62 -10.78 -10.92
CA GLN A 358 -23.54 -11.89 -10.60
C GLN A 358 -23.09 -12.78 -9.41
N ARG A 359 -21.82 -12.72 -9.01
CA ARG A 359 -21.21 -13.60 -7.99
C ARG A 359 -20.33 -12.84 -6.99
N ALA A 360 -20.31 -11.51 -7.02
CA ALA A 360 -19.39 -10.64 -6.27
C ALA A 360 -19.20 -11.03 -4.79
N LYS A 361 -20.25 -11.55 -4.13
CA LYS A 361 -20.18 -12.08 -2.76
C LYS A 361 -19.18 -13.23 -2.61
N PHE A 362 -19.26 -14.26 -3.45
CA PHE A 362 -18.35 -15.41 -3.39
C PHE A 362 -16.92 -14.96 -3.67
N TYR A 363 -16.78 -14.09 -4.67
CA TYR A 363 -15.52 -13.50 -5.08
C TYR A 363 -14.80 -12.72 -3.97
N LEU A 364 -15.49 -11.84 -3.23
CA LEU A 364 -14.86 -11.13 -2.12
C LEU A 364 -14.53 -12.04 -0.93
N ASN A 365 -15.33 -13.09 -0.67
CA ASN A 365 -15.03 -14.03 0.41
C ASN A 365 -13.78 -14.88 0.16
N ASP A 366 -13.43 -15.12 -1.11
CA ASP A 366 -12.35 -16.01 -1.51
C ASP A 366 -11.01 -15.30 -1.72
N ILE A 367 -10.94 -13.99 -1.44
CA ILE A 367 -9.69 -13.22 -1.52
C ILE A 367 -9.11 -12.91 -0.14
N MET A 368 -7.79 -12.96 -0.07
CA MET A 368 -7.01 -12.49 1.07
C MET A 368 -6.16 -11.30 0.62
N VAL A 369 -6.36 -10.16 1.26
CA VAL A 369 -5.61 -8.92 0.99
C VAL A 369 -4.39 -8.88 1.89
N PHE A 370 -3.21 -8.69 1.32
CA PHE A 370 -1.96 -8.50 2.05
C PHE A 370 -1.44 -7.08 1.82
N GLU A 371 -0.95 -6.45 2.87
CA GLU A 371 -0.01 -5.34 2.83
C GLU A 371 1.24 -5.69 3.62
N PHE A 372 2.41 -5.40 3.10
CA PHE A 372 3.64 -5.53 3.88
C PHE A 372 4.63 -4.41 3.65
N LEU A 373 5.40 -4.14 4.69
CA LEU A 373 6.55 -3.27 4.69
C LEU A 373 7.64 -3.96 5.49
N SER A 374 8.80 -4.13 4.87
CA SER A 374 9.96 -4.72 5.54
C SER A 374 11.12 -3.73 5.57
N ARG A 375 11.97 -3.91 6.57
CA ARG A 375 13.22 -3.16 6.76
C ARG A 375 14.27 -4.15 7.22
N TYR A 376 15.14 -4.54 6.29
CA TYR A 376 16.15 -5.55 6.53
C TYR A 376 17.12 -5.13 7.65
N GLU A 377 17.61 -3.88 7.63
CA GLU A 377 18.57 -3.40 8.63
C GLU A 377 18.00 -3.38 10.05
N SER A 378 16.75 -2.95 10.21
CA SER A 378 16.08 -2.95 11.52
C SER A 378 15.45 -4.30 11.89
N LYS A 379 15.60 -5.33 11.04
CA LYS A 379 15.00 -6.66 11.20
C LYS A 379 13.51 -6.61 11.53
N LYS A 380 12.79 -5.69 10.88
CA LYS A 380 11.37 -5.43 11.14
C LYS A 380 10.58 -5.67 9.86
N SER A 381 9.62 -6.59 9.92
CA SER A 381 8.61 -6.79 8.89
C SER A 381 7.25 -6.52 9.51
N VAL A 382 6.47 -5.65 8.88
CA VAL A 382 5.06 -5.41 9.21
C VAL A 382 4.27 -6.06 8.09
N ILE A 383 3.45 -7.05 8.43
CA ILE A 383 2.54 -7.71 7.50
C ILE A 383 1.14 -7.52 8.06
N LYS A 384 0.29 -6.86 7.29
CA LYS A 384 -1.15 -6.75 7.53
C LYS A 384 -1.83 -7.68 6.53
N TYR A 385 -2.82 -8.40 6.99
CA TYR A 385 -3.61 -9.24 6.11
C TYR A 385 -5.05 -9.29 6.58
N THR A 386 -5.96 -9.51 5.64
CA THR A 386 -7.36 -9.70 5.95
C THR A 386 -8.03 -10.63 4.96
N HIS A 387 -9.07 -11.30 5.43
CA HIS A 387 -10.03 -12.01 4.61
C HIS A 387 -11.38 -11.32 4.84
N PHE A 388 -12.21 -11.25 3.80
CA PHE A 388 -13.55 -10.70 3.96
C PHE A 388 -14.46 -11.80 4.51
N ASP A 389 -14.92 -11.65 5.76
CA ASP A 389 -16.04 -12.44 6.24
C ASP A 389 -17.32 -12.10 5.47
N GLU A 390 -18.29 -13.02 5.48
CA GLU A 390 -19.54 -12.86 4.72
C GLU A 390 -20.28 -11.54 5.02
N GLY A 391 -20.25 -11.10 6.28
CA GLY A 391 -20.86 -9.83 6.68
C GLY A 391 -20.12 -8.65 6.06
N THR A 392 -18.79 -8.58 6.25
CA THR A 392 -17.97 -7.51 5.67
C THR A 392 -18.07 -7.47 4.14
N ALA A 393 -18.06 -8.62 3.46
CA ALA A 393 -18.22 -8.68 2.00
C ALA A 393 -19.58 -8.11 1.56
N LYS A 394 -20.68 -8.51 2.20
CA LYS A 394 -22.02 -7.96 1.90
C LYS A 394 -22.12 -6.47 2.20
N PHE A 395 -21.52 -6.00 3.29
CA PHE A 395 -21.43 -4.57 3.61
C PHE A 395 -20.73 -3.80 2.49
N LEU A 396 -19.57 -4.26 2.03
CA LEU A 396 -18.85 -3.61 0.94
C LEU A 396 -19.64 -3.63 -0.37
N ILE A 397 -20.30 -4.74 -0.69
CA ILE A 397 -21.13 -4.83 -1.91
C ILE A 397 -22.27 -3.82 -1.90
N ASN A 398 -22.93 -3.65 -0.76
CA ASN A 398 -24.16 -2.87 -0.67
C ASN A 398 -23.95 -1.41 -0.27
N GLU A 399 -22.86 -1.09 0.44
CA GLU A 399 -22.66 0.22 1.08
C GLU A 399 -21.34 0.91 0.68
N VAL A 400 -20.52 0.36 -0.23
CA VAL A 400 -19.23 0.99 -0.61
C VAL A 400 -19.39 2.44 -1.10
N ASP A 401 -20.50 2.76 -1.76
CA ASP A 401 -20.77 4.13 -2.22
C ASP A 401 -21.01 5.12 -1.08
N GLU A 402 -21.39 4.65 0.12
CA GLU A 402 -21.58 5.52 1.29
C GLU A 402 -20.27 6.15 1.77
N PHE A 403 -19.11 5.55 1.46
CA PHE A 403 -17.79 6.13 1.77
C PHE A 403 -17.55 7.44 1.05
N LYS A 404 -18.14 7.64 -0.14
CA LYS A 404 -18.05 8.90 -0.92
C LYS A 404 -18.63 10.10 -0.17
N LYS A 405 -19.46 9.87 0.85
CA LYS A 405 -20.06 10.92 1.68
C LYS A 405 -19.10 11.46 2.74
N ILE A 406 -17.98 10.79 3.00
CA ILE A 406 -16.89 11.32 3.85
C ILE A 406 -16.03 12.26 3.00
N ARG A 407 -16.05 13.55 3.32
CA ARG A 407 -15.36 14.60 2.55
C ARG A 407 -13.84 14.51 2.69
N SER A 408 -13.34 14.18 3.88
CA SER A 408 -11.91 14.03 4.09
C SER A 408 -11.39 12.71 3.52
N VAL A 409 -10.74 12.77 2.35
CA VAL A 409 -10.06 11.63 1.70
C VAL A 409 -9.15 10.88 2.66
N LYS A 410 -8.35 11.62 3.44
CA LYS A 410 -7.43 11.06 4.45
C LYS A 410 -8.15 10.17 5.47
N HIS A 411 -9.26 10.67 6.03
CA HIS A 411 -10.03 9.94 7.04
C HIS A 411 -10.83 8.80 6.45
N ARG A 412 -11.38 8.99 5.25
CA ARG A 412 -12.06 7.95 4.47
C ARG A 412 -11.12 6.75 4.24
N ASN A 413 -9.90 7.00 3.78
CA ASN A 413 -8.90 5.96 3.56
C ASN A 413 -8.48 5.26 4.86
N ALA A 414 -8.26 6.02 5.93
CA ALA A 414 -7.93 5.44 7.23
C ALA A 414 -9.06 4.56 7.78
N PHE A 415 -10.30 5.01 7.65
CA PHE A 415 -11.47 4.25 8.09
C PHE A 415 -11.66 2.97 7.26
N PHE A 416 -11.52 3.05 5.94
CA PHE A 416 -11.54 1.87 5.07
C PHE A 416 -10.41 0.90 5.42
N SER A 417 -9.19 1.41 5.65
CA SER A 417 -8.03 0.60 6.05
C SER A 417 -8.28 -0.16 7.36
N ARG A 418 -8.93 0.45 8.36
CA ARG A 418 -9.34 -0.24 9.60
C ARG A 418 -10.40 -1.31 9.41
N ILE A 419 -11.28 -1.13 8.42
CA ILE A 419 -12.26 -2.19 8.07
C ILE A 419 -11.53 -3.38 7.47
N LEU A 420 -10.52 -3.14 6.63
CA LEU A 420 -9.69 -4.19 6.05
C LEU A 420 -8.82 -4.86 7.11
N PHE A 421 -7.86 -4.15 7.67
CA PHE A 421 -6.77 -4.73 8.46
C PHE A 421 -7.04 -4.77 9.97
N GLY A 422 -8.24 -4.34 10.39
CA GLY A 422 -8.65 -4.31 11.78
C GLY A 422 -8.21 -3.05 12.52
N GLY A 423 -8.49 -3.01 13.83
CA GLY A 423 -8.31 -1.84 14.69
C GLY A 423 -9.62 -1.10 14.96
N SER A 424 -9.59 -0.19 15.93
CA SER A 424 -10.80 0.50 16.40
C SER A 424 -11.29 1.54 15.38
N LEU A 425 -12.55 1.40 14.93
CA LEU A 425 -13.25 2.41 14.15
C LEU A 425 -13.65 3.61 15.02
N SER A 426 -13.99 3.36 16.29
CA SER A 426 -14.26 4.38 17.31
C SER A 426 -13.09 5.36 17.46
N ASP A 427 -11.84 4.88 17.43
CA ASP A 427 -10.65 5.74 17.52
C ASP A 427 -10.55 6.73 16.36
N ILE A 428 -10.86 6.29 15.12
CA ILE A 428 -10.82 7.17 13.95
C ILE A 428 -11.94 8.20 14.02
N ILE A 429 -13.14 7.79 14.44
CA ILE A 429 -14.26 8.71 14.64
C ILE A 429 -13.90 9.76 15.71
N TYR A 430 -13.31 9.33 16.83
CA TYR A 430 -12.85 10.23 17.88
C TYR A 430 -11.82 11.23 17.36
N VAL A 431 -10.80 10.77 16.63
CA VAL A 431 -9.77 11.67 16.07
C VAL A 431 -10.41 12.69 15.14
N ARG A 432 -11.32 12.26 14.26
CA ARG A 432 -12.01 13.15 13.33
C ARG A 432 -12.85 14.21 14.05
N LEU A 433 -13.61 13.81 15.08
CA LEU A 433 -14.41 14.74 15.87
C LEU A 433 -13.55 15.68 16.73
N ARG A 434 -12.40 15.21 17.22
CA ARG A 434 -11.46 16.03 17.97
C ARG A 434 -10.83 17.12 17.12
N GLU A 435 -10.55 16.87 15.84
CA GLU A 435 -10.09 17.91 14.91
C GLU A 435 -11.09 19.08 14.83
N GLU A 436 -12.40 18.79 14.79
CA GLU A 436 -13.43 19.85 14.82
C GLU A 436 -13.34 20.68 16.11
N THR A 437 -13.04 20.04 17.25
CA THR A 437 -12.93 20.75 18.53
C THR A 437 -11.76 21.71 18.63
N VAL A 438 -10.75 21.54 17.77
CA VAL A 438 -9.51 22.31 17.80
C VAL A 438 -9.41 23.25 16.59
N GLU A 439 -9.74 22.77 15.41
CA GLU A 439 -9.48 23.44 14.12
C GLU A 439 -10.72 24.09 13.50
N GLN A 440 -11.94 23.82 14.01
CA GLN A 440 -13.21 24.38 13.52
C GLN A 440 -13.42 24.20 12.00
N LYS A 441 -12.94 23.09 11.44
CA LYS A 441 -13.15 22.74 10.04
C LYS A 441 -14.52 22.09 9.90
N GLY A 442 -15.60 22.89 9.83
CA GLY A 442 -17.02 22.48 9.91
C GLY A 442 -17.54 21.29 9.07
N ASN A 443 -16.69 20.67 8.25
CA ASN A 443 -16.93 19.38 7.61
C ASN A 443 -16.63 18.17 8.53
N ALA A 444 -15.86 18.32 9.62
CA ALA A 444 -15.39 17.18 10.40
C ALA A 444 -16.49 16.56 11.27
N ALA A 445 -17.42 17.38 11.77
CA ALA A 445 -18.63 16.90 12.42
C ALA A 445 -19.50 16.01 11.51
N TYR A 446 -19.71 16.41 10.25
CA TYR A 446 -20.49 15.63 9.29
C TYR A 446 -19.77 14.34 8.87
N ASP A 447 -18.45 14.41 8.64
CA ASP A 447 -17.64 13.22 8.36
C ASP A 447 -17.71 12.23 9.52
N GLY A 448 -17.59 12.70 10.77
CA GLY A 448 -17.74 11.88 11.97
C GLY A 448 -19.12 11.19 12.02
N TYR A 449 -20.19 11.92 11.71
CA TYR A 449 -21.53 11.34 11.63
C TYR A 449 -21.63 10.23 10.56
N LYS A 450 -21.07 10.45 9.35
CA LYS A 450 -21.06 9.43 8.30
C LYS A 450 -20.25 8.19 8.68
N MET A 451 -19.14 8.37 9.38
CA MET A 451 -18.36 7.25 9.92
C MET A 451 -19.14 6.45 10.96
N VAL A 452 -19.91 7.10 11.84
CA VAL A 452 -20.81 6.41 12.80
C VAL A 452 -21.84 5.55 12.05
N ILE A 453 -22.45 6.08 10.99
CA ILE A 453 -23.41 5.33 10.17
C ILE A 453 -22.74 4.11 9.53
N LEU A 454 -21.58 4.28 8.90
CA LEU A 454 -20.85 3.18 8.27
C LEU A 454 -20.44 2.10 9.29
N LYS A 455 -19.95 2.50 10.47
CA LYS A 455 -19.66 1.57 11.58
C LYS A 455 -20.90 0.77 11.96
N SER A 456 -22.02 1.45 12.18
CA SER A 456 -23.29 0.83 12.58
C SER A 456 -23.80 -0.18 11.53
N LEU A 457 -23.66 0.17 10.24
CA LEU A 457 -24.00 -0.72 9.14
C LEU A 457 -23.07 -1.94 9.12
N LEU A 458 -21.76 -1.74 9.22
CA LEU A 458 -20.80 -2.85 9.26
C LEU A 458 -21.10 -3.82 10.42
N ASP A 459 -21.39 -3.30 11.61
CA ASP A 459 -21.73 -4.10 12.79
C ASP A 459 -23.01 -4.92 12.56
N LEU A 460 -24.03 -4.33 11.92
CA LEU A 460 -25.25 -5.04 11.50
C LEU A 460 -24.96 -6.14 10.48
N TYR A 461 -24.20 -5.83 9.43
CA TYR A 461 -23.83 -6.80 8.40
C TYR A 461 -23.04 -7.97 8.99
N ARG A 462 -22.12 -7.71 9.93
CA ARG A 462 -21.37 -8.77 10.64
C ARG A 462 -22.26 -9.62 11.53
N LYS A 463 -23.23 -9.00 12.22
CA LYS A 463 -24.17 -9.69 13.11
C LYS A 463 -25.16 -10.58 12.36
N TYR A 464 -25.81 -10.05 11.32
CA TYR A 464 -26.88 -10.72 10.59
C TYR A 464 -26.41 -11.41 9.30
N ARG A 465 -25.16 -11.21 8.89
CA ARG A 465 -24.58 -11.71 7.63
C ARG A 465 -25.45 -11.41 6.43
N GLY A 466 -26.17 -10.28 6.43
CA GLY A 466 -27.16 -9.90 5.43
C GLY A 466 -28.20 -10.97 5.07
N GLY A 467 -28.79 -11.61 6.10
CA GLY A 467 -29.96 -12.47 5.99
C GLY A 467 -31.29 -11.73 6.19
N ASP A 468 -32.38 -12.48 6.32
CA ASP A 468 -33.74 -11.96 6.49
C ASP A 468 -33.88 -11.09 7.75
N GLY A 469 -34.66 -10.01 7.67
CA GLY A 469 -34.81 -9.02 8.74
C GLY A 469 -33.74 -7.92 8.78
N MET A 470 -32.71 -8.00 7.92
CA MET A 470 -31.67 -6.99 7.85
C MET A 470 -32.22 -5.58 7.55
N GLU A 471 -33.16 -5.46 6.61
CA GLU A 471 -33.67 -4.16 6.18
C GLU A 471 -34.47 -3.46 7.30
N GLU A 472 -35.20 -4.25 8.08
CA GLU A 472 -35.93 -3.76 9.25
C GLU A 472 -34.96 -3.31 10.35
N GLU A 473 -33.97 -4.14 10.69
CA GLU A 473 -32.94 -3.81 11.68
C GLU A 473 -32.10 -2.60 11.26
N LYS A 474 -31.79 -2.46 9.95
CA LYS A 474 -31.13 -1.28 9.38
C LYS A 474 -31.94 -0.02 9.64
N ARG A 475 -33.26 -0.04 9.42
CA ARG A 475 -34.15 1.09 9.72
C ARG A 475 -34.16 1.45 11.20
N VAL A 476 -34.24 0.44 12.08
CA VAL A 476 -34.25 0.66 13.54
C VAL A 476 -32.94 1.29 14.00
N VAL A 477 -31.79 0.72 13.62
CA VAL A 477 -30.47 1.26 13.99
C VAL A 477 -30.28 2.67 13.43
N PHE A 478 -30.66 2.90 12.17
CA PHE A 478 -30.59 4.23 11.57
C PHE A 478 -31.45 5.25 12.32
N ALA A 479 -32.67 4.88 12.73
CA ALA A 479 -33.54 5.76 13.50
C ALA A 479 -32.92 6.14 14.87
N ILE A 480 -32.34 5.18 15.58
CA ILE A 480 -31.68 5.42 16.88
C ILE A 480 -30.46 6.33 16.70
N VAL A 481 -29.60 6.06 15.70
CA VAL A 481 -28.41 6.87 15.44
C VAL A 481 -28.78 8.30 14.99
N ASN A 482 -29.79 8.47 14.12
CA ASN A 482 -30.28 9.81 13.76
C ASN A 482 -30.89 10.54 14.96
N LYS A 483 -31.60 9.83 15.84
CA LYS A 483 -32.15 10.43 17.07
C LYS A 483 -31.02 11.00 17.94
N ALA A 484 -29.93 10.27 18.11
CA ALA A 484 -28.75 10.75 18.82
C ALA A 484 -28.15 12.02 18.18
N TYR A 485 -27.93 11.98 16.86
CA TYR A 485 -27.41 13.13 16.10
C TYR A 485 -28.32 14.36 16.20
N ASN A 486 -29.63 14.17 16.02
CA ASN A 486 -30.62 15.24 16.07
C ASN A 486 -30.75 15.83 17.48
N SER A 487 -30.64 15.03 18.54
CA SER A 487 -30.58 15.56 19.92
C SER A 487 -29.34 16.43 20.15
N GLY A 488 -28.19 16.06 19.57
CA GLY A 488 -27.00 16.91 19.58
C GLY A 488 -27.22 18.25 18.85
N GLN A 489 -27.84 18.19 17.67
CA GLN A 489 -28.22 19.37 16.87
C GLN A 489 -29.22 20.28 17.58
N GLU A 490 -30.19 19.72 18.28
CA GLU A 490 -31.15 20.48 19.08
C GLU A 490 -30.43 21.30 20.16
N LEU A 491 -29.51 20.67 20.90
CA LEU A 491 -28.71 21.37 21.90
C LEU A 491 -27.81 22.43 21.27
N HIS A 492 -27.20 22.15 20.11
CA HIS A 492 -26.45 23.15 19.35
C HIS A 492 -27.31 24.39 19.05
N ARG A 493 -28.50 24.20 18.48
CA ARG A 493 -29.43 25.29 18.14
C ARG A 493 -29.83 26.11 19.37
N VAL A 494 -30.08 25.46 20.51
CA VAL A 494 -30.44 26.14 21.75
C VAL A 494 -29.29 26.97 22.30
N LEU A 495 -28.07 26.44 22.29
CA LEU A 495 -26.87 27.18 22.70
C LEU A 495 -26.60 28.37 21.78
N ARG A 496 -26.81 28.19 20.47
CA ARG A 496 -26.75 29.23 19.45
C ARG A 496 -27.75 30.36 19.68
N ASN A 497 -29.02 30.03 19.82
CA ASN A 497 -30.09 31.01 20.06
C ASN A 497 -29.92 31.79 21.38
N ARG A 498 -29.13 31.27 22.32
CA ARG A 498 -28.81 31.90 23.61
C ARG A 498 -27.42 32.55 23.65
N ALA A 499 -26.79 32.75 22.49
CA ALA A 499 -25.45 33.33 22.36
C ALA A 499 -24.37 32.62 23.22
N ALA A 500 -24.50 31.30 23.37
CA ALA A 500 -23.61 30.43 24.16
C ALA A 500 -22.87 29.40 23.28
N GLU A 501 -22.70 29.70 21.99
CA GLU A 501 -22.00 28.85 21.01
C GLU A 501 -20.57 28.52 21.45
N ASN A 502 -19.91 29.47 22.12
CA ASN A 502 -18.56 29.30 22.68
C ASN A 502 -18.45 28.11 23.65
N LYS A 503 -19.56 27.64 24.23
CA LYS A 503 -19.58 26.47 25.12
C LYS A 503 -19.58 25.13 24.37
N ILE A 504 -20.02 25.11 23.11
CA ILE A 504 -20.16 23.88 22.30
C ILE A 504 -18.83 23.12 22.26
N GLN A 505 -17.71 23.83 22.10
CA GLN A 505 -16.40 23.19 21.97
C GLN A 505 -15.93 22.54 23.27
N GLY A 506 -15.94 23.29 24.38
CA GLY A 506 -15.51 22.76 25.69
C GLY A 506 -16.39 21.60 26.17
N VAL A 507 -17.67 21.65 25.86
CA VAL A 507 -18.61 20.56 26.10
C VAL A 507 -18.28 19.35 25.24
N SER A 508 -18.17 19.54 23.92
CA SER A 508 -17.95 18.44 22.99
C SER A 508 -16.65 17.73 23.30
N TYR A 509 -15.59 18.47 23.62
CA TYR A 509 -14.32 17.91 24.08
C TYR A 509 -14.49 17.02 25.33
N ARG A 510 -15.25 17.47 26.33
CA ARG A 510 -15.52 16.69 27.55
C ARG A 510 -16.31 15.41 27.24
N LEU A 511 -17.37 15.53 26.44
CA LEU A 511 -18.19 14.40 26.02
C LEU A 511 -17.39 13.38 25.19
N LEU A 512 -16.51 13.82 24.29
CA LEU A 512 -15.62 12.95 23.53
C LEU A 512 -14.67 12.17 24.42
N ASN A 513 -14.13 12.79 25.47
CA ASN A 513 -13.23 12.11 26.40
C ASN A 513 -13.97 11.05 27.22
N PHE A 514 -15.20 11.32 27.66
CA PHE A 514 -16.02 10.30 28.33
C PHE A 514 -16.34 9.14 27.39
N ALA A 515 -16.75 9.43 26.14
CA ALA A 515 -17.01 8.41 25.14
C ALA A 515 -15.78 7.54 24.87
N ARG A 516 -14.61 8.14 24.67
CA ARG A 516 -13.34 7.42 24.45
C ARG A 516 -12.89 6.59 25.65
N ALA A 517 -13.19 7.04 26.87
CA ALA A 517 -12.87 6.31 28.09
C ALA A 517 -13.89 5.20 28.41
N GLY A 518 -14.98 5.08 27.65
CA GLY A 518 -16.10 4.21 27.98
C GLY A 518 -16.86 4.65 29.25
N ASP A 519 -16.67 5.89 29.71
CA ASP A 519 -17.31 6.44 30.91
C ASP A 519 -18.75 6.88 30.62
N LYS A 520 -19.63 5.88 30.54
CA LYS A 520 -21.05 6.04 30.28
C LYS A 520 -21.74 6.94 31.30
N ASN A 521 -21.45 6.75 32.59
CA ASN A 521 -22.08 7.51 33.68
C ASN A 521 -21.65 8.98 33.62
N GLY A 522 -20.34 9.23 33.45
CA GLY A 522 -19.81 10.58 33.29
C GLY A 522 -20.40 11.31 32.07
N PHE A 523 -20.59 10.60 30.96
CA PHE A 523 -21.24 11.13 29.76
C PHE A 523 -22.70 11.51 30.02
N VAL A 524 -23.50 10.55 30.52
CA VAL A 524 -24.94 10.74 30.77
C VAL A 524 -25.19 11.84 31.79
N ASP A 525 -24.47 11.85 32.92
CA ASP A 525 -24.61 12.88 33.95
C ASP A 525 -24.27 14.28 33.41
N SER A 526 -23.24 14.36 32.56
CA SER A 526 -22.88 15.61 31.90
C SER A 526 -23.97 16.08 30.95
N LEU A 527 -24.53 15.16 30.15
CA LEU A 527 -25.59 15.45 29.21
C LEU A 527 -26.90 15.86 29.90
N ILE A 528 -27.30 15.19 30.99
CA ILE A 528 -28.48 15.56 31.80
C ILE A 528 -28.30 16.96 32.38
N ARG A 529 -27.18 17.22 33.07
CA ARG A 529 -26.90 18.54 33.67
C ARG A 529 -26.95 19.65 32.64
N MET A 530 -26.45 19.38 31.44
CA MET A 530 -26.49 20.32 30.33
C MET A 530 -27.90 20.64 29.87
N HIS A 531 -28.74 19.64 29.61
CA HIS A 531 -30.12 19.88 29.19
C HIS A 531 -30.92 20.61 30.28
N VAL A 532 -30.77 20.19 31.55
CA VAL A 532 -31.41 20.85 32.68
C VAL A 532 -30.95 22.31 32.81
N SER A 533 -29.65 22.59 32.66
CA SER A 533 -29.13 23.96 32.68
C SER A 533 -29.70 24.84 31.56
N GLN A 534 -30.13 24.22 30.46
CA GLN A 534 -30.77 24.89 29.33
C GLN A 534 -32.30 24.82 29.39
N SER A 535 -32.90 24.29 30.46
CA SER A 535 -34.34 24.08 30.60
C SER A 535 -34.92 23.23 29.46
N LEU A 536 -34.14 22.28 28.95
CA LEU A 536 -34.56 21.29 27.97
C LEU A 536 -34.96 19.98 28.67
N PRO A 537 -35.94 19.23 28.11
CA PRO A 537 -36.20 17.88 28.57
C PRO A 537 -34.96 17.01 28.38
N VAL A 538 -34.80 16.00 29.25
CA VAL A 538 -33.73 15.01 29.07
C VAL A 538 -33.99 14.24 27.78
N PRO A 539 -33.02 14.16 26.85
CA PRO A 539 -33.22 13.45 25.59
C PRO A 539 -33.49 11.97 25.83
N GLN A 540 -34.50 11.44 25.14
CA GLN A 540 -34.82 10.01 25.22
C GLN A 540 -33.65 9.10 24.81
N ILE A 541 -32.69 9.60 24.01
CA ILE A 541 -31.50 8.84 23.62
C ILE A 541 -30.64 8.40 24.82
N VAL A 542 -30.76 9.06 25.97
CA VAL A 542 -30.09 8.64 27.21
C VAL A 542 -30.46 7.20 27.60
N LEU A 543 -31.72 6.80 27.40
CA LEU A 543 -32.15 5.43 27.69
C LEU A 543 -31.49 4.43 26.75
N ASP A 544 -31.37 4.77 25.47
CA ASP A 544 -30.71 3.95 24.46
C ASP A 544 -29.19 3.81 24.75
N MET A 545 -28.54 4.89 25.18
CA MET A 545 -27.13 4.91 25.61
C MET A 545 -26.87 4.07 26.88
N ILE A 546 -27.85 4.00 27.79
CA ILE A 546 -27.74 3.18 29.01
C ILE A 546 -27.91 1.69 28.67
N ASN A 547 -28.94 1.38 27.90
CA ASN A 547 -29.38 0.01 27.64
C ASN A 547 -28.52 -0.74 26.60
N GLU A 548 -27.92 -0.03 25.63
CA GLU A 548 -27.07 -0.60 24.56
C GLU A 548 -27.69 -1.79 23.81
N SER A 549 -29.02 -1.83 23.69
CA SER A 549 -29.73 -3.01 23.20
C SER A 549 -29.54 -3.27 21.70
N LYS A 550 -29.36 -2.20 20.92
CA LYS A 550 -29.24 -2.25 19.45
C LYS A 550 -27.98 -1.59 18.91
N VAL A 551 -27.48 -0.55 19.58
CA VAL A 551 -26.29 0.22 19.20
C VAL A 551 -25.47 0.46 20.46
N ASP A 552 -24.15 0.28 20.37
CA ASP A 552 -23.24 0.49 21.50
C ASP A 552 -23.17 1.96 21.93
N PHE A 553 -22.80 2.16 23.20
CA PHE A 553 -22.73 3.48 23.82
C PHE A 553 -21.79 4.44 23.05
N GLU A 554 -20.59 3.98 22.67
CA GLU A 554 -19.60 4.83 21.99
C GLU A 554 -20.15 5.39 20.67
N THR A 555 -20.78 4.53 19.89
CA THR A 555 -21.39 4.89 18.60
C THR A 555 -22.49 5.94 18.78
N LEU A 556 -23.37 5.78 19.77
CA LEU A 556 -24.40 6.78 20.08
C LEU A 556 -23.81 8.08 20.64
N ALA A 557 -22.79 8.00 21.48
CA ALA A 557 -22.09 9.14 22.03
C ALA A 557 -21.42 9.97 20.91
N TYR A 558 -20.73 9.32 19.97
CA TYR A 558 -20.14 9.99 18.82
C TYR A 558 -21.19 10.54 17.84
N ALA A 559 -22.33 9.85 17.65
CA ALA A 559 -23.44 10.39 16.87
C ALA A 559 -23.95 11.70 17.48
N TYR A 560 -24.17 11.71 18.80
CA TYR A 560 -24.62 12.88 19.54
C TYR A 560 -23.61 14.04 19.45
N VAL A 561 -22.33 13.76 19.68
CA VAL A 561 -21.28 14.80 19.59
C VAL A 561 -21.13 15.31 18.16
N SER A 562 -21.23 14.46 17.14
CA SER A 562 -21.25 14.89 15.74
C SER A 562 -22.40 15.87 15.47
N GLY A 563 -23.57 15.60 16.05
CA GLY A 563 -24.73 16.50 16.00
C GLY A 563 -24.48 17.82 16.71
N LEU A 564 -23.88 17.78 17.90
CA LEU A 564 -23.57 18.97 18.68
C LEU A 564 -22.52 19.87 18.01
N LEU A 565 -21.54 19.28 17.33
CA LEU A 565 -20.48 20.01 16.63
C LEU A 565 -20.90 20.51 15.24
N GLY A 566 -21.87 19.85 14.60
CA GLY A 566 -22.27 20.21 13.24
C GLY A 566 -23.09 21.50 13.18
N GLU A 567 -22.71 22.43 12.32
CA GLU A 567 -23.58 23.54 11.95
C GLU A 567 -24.57 23.07 10.88
N GLN A 568 -25.87 23.26 11.11
CA GLN A 568 -26.81 23.20 10.01
C GLN A 568 -26.60 24.41 9.10
N LYS A 569 -26.18 24.16 7.86
CA LYS A 569 -26.47 25.10 6.78
C LYS A 569 -27.98 25.13 6.62
N ASN A 570 -28.59 26.30 6.78
CA ASN A 570 -29.99 26.49 6.42
C ASN A 570 -30.14 26.07 4.95
N ASN A 571 -31.02 25.12 4.68
CA ASN A 571 -31.41 24.73 3.31
C ASN A 571 -32.31 25.81 2.66
N ASP A 572 -31.98 27.08 2.86
CA ASP A 572 -32.73 28.23 2.31
C ASP A 572 -31.92 29.07 1.31
N GLU A 573 -30.72 28.61 0.90
CA GLU A 573 -30.01 29.22 -0.24
C GLU A 573 -29.81 28.21 -1.37
N SER A 574 -30.85 28.21 -2.23
CA SER A 574 -30.89 27.93 -3.67
C SER A 574 -30.40 26.57 -4.20
N ILE A 575 -31.40 25.76 -4.54
CA ILE A 575 -31.49 25.16 -5.89
C ILE A 575 -31.30 26.29 -6.91
N GLU A 576 -30.17 26.27 -7.62
CA GLU A 576 -30.04 26.61 -9.04
C GLU A 576 -28.88 25.80 -9.65
#